data_AF-A0A084ZBY1-F1
#
_entry.id   AF-A0A084ZBY1-F1
#
_cell.length_a   1.000
_cell.length_b   1.000
_cell.length_c   1.000
_cell.angle_alpha   90.00
_cell.angle_beta   90.00
_cell.angle_gamma   90.00
#
_symmetry.space_group_name_H-M   'P 1'
#
loop_
_entity.id
_entity.type
_entity.pdbx_description
1 polymer ?
#
loop_
_entity_poly.entity_id
_entity_poly.type
_entity_poly.pdbx_seq_one_letter_code
_entity_poly.pdbx_strand_id
1 'polypeptide(L)'
;MKYFIDEAGTIYAYEDDGSQDEFIGNKRPVTAKEVDAILNPPPTSEEVIAMAELRRTELLAEAQSTISNWQSKLLLGIINDAEKASLIAWLAYIDALNAVDTTKPNWPVPPSV
;
A
#
# COMPACT_ATOMS: atom_id res chain seq x y z
N MET A 1 27.42 -0.39 -15.94
CA MET A 1 26.59 0.35 -16.92
C MET A 1 26.46 1.76 -16.40
N LYS A 2 26.77 2.74 -17.25
CA LYS A 2 26.58 4.17 -16.99
C LYS A 2 25.28 4.60 -17.65
N TYR A 3 24.48 5.41 -16.96
CA TYR A 3 23.21 5.89 -17.50
C TYR A 3 23.29 7.37 -17.82
N PHE A 4 22.67 7.78 -18.93
CA PHE A 4 22.63 9.16 -19.38
C PHE A 4 21.24 9.51 -19.90
N ILE A 5 20.87 10.78 -19.83
CA ILE A 5 19.58 11.30 -20.32
C ILE A 5 19.80 12.45 -21.31
N ASP A 6 19.03 12.49 -22.39
CA ASP A 6 19.03 13.60 -23.35
C ASP A 6 18.07 14.75 -22.93
N GLU A 7 18.02 15.82 -23.73
CA GLU A 7 17.10 16.95 -23.49
C GLU A 7 15.62 16.57 -23.66
N ALA A 8 15.32 15.47 -24.35
CA ALA A 8 13.97 14.94 -24.53
C ALA A 8 13.54 14.00 -23.39
N GLY A 9 14.42 13.68 -22.44
CA GLY A 9 14.15 12.77 -21.32
C GLY A 9 14.40 11.29 -21.64
N THR A 10 15.00 10.95 -22.78
CA THR A 10 15.30 9.57 -23.17
C THR A 10 16.52 9.05 -22.41
N ILE A 11 16.38 7.90 -21.75
CA ILE A 11 17.45 7.26 -20.98
C ILE A 11 18.26 6.33 -21.88
N TYR A 12 19.58 6.45 -21.80
CA TYR A 12 20.56 5.63 -22.51
C TYR A 12 21.46 4.91 -21.50
N ALA A 13 21.75 3.64 -21.76
CA ALA A 13 22.71 2.85 -20.99
C ALA A 13 23.96 2.62 -21.85
N TYR A 14 25.12 2.87 -21.27
CA TYR A 14 26.42 2.67 -21.89
C TYR A 14 27.29 1.75 -21.02
N GLU A 15 28.25 1.06 -21.64
CA GLU A 15 29.17 0.19 -20.94
C GLU A 15 30.05 0.96 -19.93
N ASP A 16 30.46 0.28 -18.86
CA ASP A 16 31.27 0.90 -17.81
C ASP A 16 32.73 1.12 -18.26
N ASP A 17 33.20 0.27 -19.19
CA ASP A 17 34.58 0.23 -19.68
C ASP A 17 34.98 1.43 -20.56
N GLY A 18 34.01 2.27 -20.94
CA GLY A 18 34.26 3.50 -21.69
C GLY A 18 34.37 3.33 -23.21
N SER A 19 34.24 2.10 -23.73
CA SER A 19 34.21 1.81 -25.18
C SER A 19 33.18 2.60 -25.99
N GLN A 20 32.18 3.19 -25.33
CA GLN A 20 31.07 3.91 -25.96
C GLN A 20 31.02 5.39 -25.59
N ASP A 21 32.04 5.93 -24.92
CA ASP A 21 32.01 7.31 -24.40
C ASP A 21 31.89 8.36 -25.53
N GLU A 22 32.39 8.06 -26.74
CA GLU A 22 32.25 8.91 -27.94
C GLU A 22 30.80 9.14 -28.38
N PHE A 23 29.87 8.24 -28.02
CA PHE A 23 28.45 8.31 -28.40
C PHE A 23 27.57 9.02 -27.35
N ILE A 24 28.15 9.42 -26.21
CA ILE A 24 27.41 10.11 -25.13
C ILE A 24 26.96 11.49 -25.60
N GLY A 25 27.82 12.25 -26.29
CA GLY A 25 27.52 13.60 -26.77
C GLY A 25 27.15 14.55 -25.63
N ASN A 26 26.11 15.37 -25.81
CA ASN A 26 25.66 16.37 -24.82
C ASN A 26 24.70 15.82 -23.75
N LYS A 27 24.63 14.49 -23.56
CA LYS A 27 23.71 13.89 -22.58
C LYS A 27 24.19 14.11 -21.15
N ARG A 28 23.26 14.28 -20.21
CA ARG A 28 23.56 14.43 -18.78
C ARG A 28 23.70 13.04 -18.14
N PRO A 29 24.75 12.77 -17.33
CA PRO A 29 24.83 11.54 -16.56
C PRO A 29 23.69 11.47 -15.52
N VAL A 30 23.09 10.29 -15.38
CA VAL A 30 22.08 9.99 -14.36
C VAL A 30 22.48 8.75 -13.58
N THR A 31 22.16 8.75 -12.30
CA THR A 31 22.37 7.57 -11.45
C THR A 31 21.31 6.50 -11.70
N ALA A 32 21.61 5.24 -11.37
CA ALA A 32 20.61 4.17 -11.43
C ALA A 32 19.35 4.49 -10.58
N LYS A 33 19.53 5.23 -9.48
CA LYS A 33 18.42 5.70 -8.63
C LYS A 33 17.56 6.78 -9.32
N GLU A 34 18.17 7.68 -10.07
CA GLU A 34 17.42 8.64 -10.90
C GLU A 34 16.68 7.93 -12.04
N VAL A 35 17.34 6.97 -12.71
CA VAL A 35 16.70 6.15 -13.75
C VAL A 35 15.48 5.42 -13.20
N ASP A 36 15.62 4.77 -12.04
CA ASP A 36 14.51 4.08 -11.37
C ASP A 36 13.36 5.04 -11.01
N ALA A 37 13.67 6.22 -10.44
CA ALA A 37 12.66 7.22 -10.10
C ALA A 37 11.98 7.86 -11.33
N ILE A 38 12.64 7.90 -12.50
CA ILE A 38 12.04 8.38 -13.74
C ILE A 38 11.10 7.31 -14.33
N LEU A 39 11.51 6.04 -14.30
CA LEU A 39 10.73 4.92 -14.84
C LEU A 39 9.59 4.49 -13.92
N ASN A 40 9.78 4.67 -12.61
CA ASN A 40 8.85 4.30 -11.56
C ASN A 40 8.83 5.43 -10.51
N PRO A 41 8.11 6.54 -10.80
CA PRO A 41 8.04 7.64 -9.85
C PRO A 41 7.47 7.13 -8.53
N PRO A 42 8.04 7.58 -7.39
CA PRO A 42 7.45 7.26 -6.11
C PRO A 42 6.00 7.78 -6.08
N PRO A 43 5.07 7.03 -5.45
CA PRO A 43 3.69 7.46 -5.38
C PRO A 43 3.61 8.83 -4.70
N THR A 44 2.74 9.68 -5.25
CA THR A 44 2.42 10.99 -4.67
C THR A 44 1.78 10.82 -3.29
N SER A 45 1.82 11.87 -2.46
CA SER A 45 1.15 11.84 -1.16
C SER A 45 -0.35 11.53 -1.27
N GLU A 46 -1.00 11.99 -2.34
CA GLU A 46 -2.41 11.73 -2.61
C GLU A 46 -2.65 10.26 -2.96
N GLU A 47 -1.79 9.66 -3.79
CA GLU A 47 -1.84 8.23 -4.10
C GLU A 47 -1.61 7.36 -2.87
N VAL A 48 -0.66 7.73 -2.00
CA VAL A 48 -0.41 7.03 -0.74
C VAL A 48 -1.65 7.06 0.17
N ILE A 49 -2.32 8.22 0.29
CA ILE A 49 -3.56 8.34 1.08
C ILE A 49 -4.69 7.51 0.45
N ALA A 50 -4.85 7.56 -0.87
CA ALA A 50 -5.86 6.76 -1.57
C ALA A 50 -5.65 5.25 -1.37
N MET A 51 -4.39 4.79 -1.41
CA MET A 51 -4.05 3.40 -1.09
C MET A 51 -4.37 3.05 0.37
N ALA A 52 -4.15 3.96 1.31
CA ALA A 52 -4.51 3.75 2.72
C ALA A 52 -6.03 3.67 2.92
N GLU A 53 -6.83 4.52 2.28
CA GLU A 53 -8.30 4.43 2.32
C GLU A 53 -8.83 3.13 1.68
N LEU A 54 -8.23 2.70 0.57
CA LEU A 54 -8.55 1.40 -0.02
C LEU A 54 -8.26 0.27 0.97
N ARG A 55 -7.09 0.30 1.62
CA ARG A 55 -6.71 -0.70 2.61
C ARG A 55 -7.68 -0.75 3.79
N ARG A 56 -8.10 0.41 4.31
CA ARG A 56 -9.14 0.49 5.34
C ARG A 56 -10.42 -0.19 4.88
N THR A 57 -10.86 0.09 3.66
CA THR A 57 -12.09 -0.46 3.08
C THR A 57 -12.01 -1.99 2.99
N GLU A 58 -10.88 -2.54 2.57
CA GLU A 58 -10.65 -3.99 2.54
C GLU A 58 -10.73 -4.62 3.95
N LEU A 59 -10.06 -4.03 4.94
CA LEU A 59 -10.06 -4.52 6.31
C LEU A 59 -11.47 -4.48 6.94
N LEU A 60 -12.23 -3.42 6.65
CA LEU A 60 -13.62 -3.31 7.08
C LEU A 60 -14.50 -4.38 6.44
N ALA A 61 -14.30 -4.69 5.15
CA ALA A 61 -15.05 -5.72 4.45
C ALA A 61 -14.73 -7.12 5.02
N GLU A 62 -13.46 -7.42 5.30
CA GLU A 62 -13.04 -8.66 5.94
C GLU A 62 -13.66 -8.83 7.34
N ALA A 63 -13.62 -7.77 8.16
CA ALA A 63 -14.20 -7.79 9.49
C ALA A 63 -15.72 -7.99 9.46
N GLN A 64 -16.42 -7.30 8.56
CA GLN A 64 -17.87 -7.45 8.37
C GLN A 64 -18.24 -8.87 7.92
N SER A 65 -17.47 -9.45 6.99
CA SER A 65 -17.65 -10.84 6.55
C SER A 65 -17.50 -11.81 7.72
N THR A 66 -16.46 -11.60 8.54
CA THR A 66 -16.13 -12.46 9.70
C THR A 66 -17.26 -12.50 10.72
N ILE A 67 -17.87 -11.35 11.04
CA ILE A 67 -18.92 -11.28 12.08
C ILE A 67 -20.33 -11.64 11.59
N SER A 68 -20.55 -11.76 10.28
CA SER A 68 -21.89 -11.92 9.68
C SER A 68 -22.68 -13.11 10.25
N ASN A 69 -22.02 -14.25 10.50
CA ASN A 69 -22.65 -15.43 11.09
C ASN A 69 -23.08 -15.18 12.55
N TRP A 70 -22.20 -14.58 13.36
CA TRP A 70 -22.50 -14.26 14.75
C TRP A 70 -23.62 -13.23 14.87
N GLN A 71 -23.68 -12.23 13.99
CA GLN A 71 -24.79 -11.28 13.94
C GLN A 71 -26.14 -11.99 13.69
N SER A 72 -26.15 -12.96 12.77
CA SER A 72 -27.34 -13.77 12.48
C SER A 72 -27.74 -14.64 13.68
N LYS A 73 -26.76 -15.28 14.33
CA LYS A 73 -26.98 -16.06 15.56
C LYS A 73 -27.51 -15.19 16.71
N LEU A 74 -26.99 -13.98 16.86
CA LEU A 74 -27.43 -13.01 17.87
C LEU A 74 -28.89 -12.63 17.63
N LEU A 75 -29.28 -12.31 16.39
CA LEU A 75 -30.64 -11.95 16.01
C LEU A 75 -31.64 -13.08 16.28
N LEU A 76 -31.23 -14.33 16.03
CA LEU A 76 -32.03 -15.53 16.29
C LEU A 76 -32.02 -15.96 17.76
N GLY A 77 -31.20 -15.33 18.62
CA GLY A 77 -31.05 -15.69 20.02
C GLY A 77 -30.33 -17.03 20.26
N ILE A 78 -29.53 -17.51 19.30
CA ILE A 78 -28.84 -18.81 19.34
C ILE A 78 -27.31 -18.69 19.49
N ILE A 79 -26.79 -17.48 19.63
CA ILE A 79 -25.36 -17.22 19.84
C ILE A 79 -24.90 -17.73 21.21
N ASN A 80 -23.71 -18.34 21.28
CA ASN A 80 -23.11 -18.73 22.57
C ASN A 80 -22.19 -17.63 23.15
N ASP A 81 -21.77 -17.78 24.40
CA ASP A 81 -20.95 -16.76 25.09
C ASP A 81 -19.58 -16.52 24.45
N ALA A 82 -18.95 -17.56 23.90
CA ALA A 82 -17.66 -17.43 23.22
C ALA A 82 -17.80 -16.66 21.90
N GLU A 83 -18.78 -17.02 21.08
CA GLU A 83 -19.12 -16.31 19.83
C GLU A 83 -19.49 -14.85 20.09
N LYS A 84 -20.22 -14.58 21.19
CA LYS A 84 -20.58 -13.23 21.60
C LYS A 84 -19.35 -12.42 22.00
N ALA A 85 -18.39 -13.02 22.71
CA ALA A 85 -17.13 -12.36 23.05
C ALA A 85 -16.32 -12.04 21.78
N SER A 86 -16.24 -12.96 20.83
CA SER A 86 -15.58 -12.72 19.54
C SER A 86 -16.28 -11.61 18.75
N LEU A 87 -17.61 -11.61 18.70
CA LEU A 87 -18.40 -10.55 18.04
C LEU A 87 -18.09 -9.17 18.63
N ILE A 88 -18.01 -9.05 19.97
CA ILE A 88 -17.68 -7.78 20.64
C ILE A 88 -16.25 -7.33 20.28
N ALA A 89 -15.28 -8.24 20.30
CA ALA A 89 -13.89 -7.93 19.95
C ALA A 89 -13.76 -7.44 18.50
N TRP A 90 -14.46 -8.09 17.56
CA TRP A 90 -14.45 -7.69 16.16
C TRP A 90 -15.18 -6.36 15.90
N LEU A 91 -16.26 -6.06 16.63
CA LEU A 91 -16.90 -4.74 16.56
C LEU A 91 -15.97 -3.63 17.04
N ALA A 92 -15.24 -3.85 18.15
CA ALA A 92 -14.23 -2.90 18.62
C ALA A 92 -13.09 -2.70 17.60
N TYR A 93 -12.69 -3.76 16.89
CA TYR A 93 -11.73 -3.68 15.80
C TYR A 93 -12.26 -2.85 14.62
N ILE A 94 -13.53 -3.02 14.23
CA ILE A 94 -14.18 -2.20 13.19
C ILE A 94 -14.21 -0.72 13.59
N ASP A 95 -14.54 -0.41 14.85
CA ASP A 95 -14.51 0.96 15.35
C ASP A 95 -13.09 1.54 15.32
N ALA A 96 -12.09 0.76 15.71
CA ALA A 96 -10.69 1.16 15.64
C ALA A 96 -10.26 1.41 14.18
N LEU A 97 -10.66 0.56 13.23
CA LEU A 97 -10.41 0.77 11.80
C LEU A 97 -11.04 2.07 11.30
N ASN A 98 -12.28 2.37 11.66
CA ASN A 98 -12.97 3.62 11.31
C ASN A 98 -12.33 4.87 11.93
N ALA A 99 -11.51 4.73 12.97
CA ALA A 99 -10.80 5.83 13.61
C ALA A 99 -9.36 6.07 13.10
N VAL A 100 -8.80 5.16 12.30
CA VAL A 100 -7.46 5.31 11.68
C VAL A 100 -7.31 6.62 10.88
N ASP A 101 -6.21 7.34 11.08
CA ASP A 101 -5.82 8.45 10.21
C ASP A 101 -5.06 7.90 8.98
N THR A 102 -5.62 8.05 7.78
CA THR A 102 -5.03 7.51 6.54
C THR A 102 -3.86 8.32 6.00
N THR A 103 -3.59 9.51 6.55
CA THR A 103 -2.36 10.26 6.26
C THR A 103 -1.13 9.66 6.97
N LYS A 104 -1.36 8.96 8.08
CA LYS A 104 -0.33 8.26 8.86
C LYS A 104 -0.94 7.03 9.55
N PRO A 105 -1.29 6.00 8.79
CA PRO A 105 -2.10 4.90 9.32
C PRO A 105 -1.33 4.07 10.34
N ASN A 106 -1.98 3.85 11.48
CA ASN A 106 -1.60 2.85 12.46
C ASN A 106 -2.69 1.78 12.50
N TRP A 107 -2.52 0.71 11.73
CA TRP A 107 -3.53 -0.33 11.58
C TRP A 107 -3.71 -1.13 12.88
N PRO A 108 -4.94 -1.25 13.39
CA PRO A 108 -5.21 -2.14 14.51
C PRO A 108 -4.93 -3.60 14.12
N VAL A 109 -4.69 -4.45 15.11
CA VAL A 109 -4.48 -5.89 14.89
C VAL A 109 -5.84 -6.59 14.95
N PRO A 110 -6.18 -7.46 13.99
CA PRO A 110 -7.42 -8.22 14.04
C PRO A 110 -7.44 -9.14 15.27
N PRO A 111 -8.58 -9.26 15.96
CA PRO A 111 -8.70 -10.14 17.11
C PRO A 111 -8.62 -11.61 16.68
N SER A 112 -8.11 -12.47 17.56
CA SER A 112 -8.11 -13.91 17.33
C SER A 112 -9.53 -14.47 17.46
N VAL A 113 -9.89 -15.35 16.53
CA VAL A 113 -11.15 -16.11 16.55
C VAL A 113 -11.02 -17.37 17.39
#